data_AF-A0A9X8YP84-F1
#
_entry.id   AF-A0A9X8YP84-F1
#
_cell.length_a   1.000
_cell.length_b   1.000
_cell.length_c   1.000
_cell.angle_alpha   90.00
_cell.angle_beta   90.00
_cell.angle_gamma   90.00
#
_symmetry.space_group_name_H-M   'P 1'
#
loop_
_entity.id
_entity.type
_entity.pdbx_description
1 polymer ?
#
loop_
_entity_poly.entity_id
_entity_poly.type
_entity_poly.pdbx_seq_one_letter_code
_entity_poly.pdbx_strand_id
1 'polypeptide(L)'
;GPTAADPALQVRAIEDLIAQKVDIIGVVPNDARVLEPVLKRAQEAGIKVIVHESPGQKYADWDFELVDASQHGVNHMKALAACMKEQGKYAVYVGSLTVPLHITWSDSAINYQKQHYPNMQLVGDKFGVGESLDDSVRTTNDLMAKYPDLKGVLAFGSQGPIGAGRAVLNRGKSNDICVIGPFSPGQGASLVNRG
;
A
#
# COMPACT_ATOMS: atom_id res chain seq x y z
N GLY A 1 2.67 -18.32 -1.53
CA GLY A 1 3.51 -17.30 -0.88
C GLY A 1 3.26 -17.29 0.63
N PRO A 2 4.04 -16.53 1.41
CA PRO A 2 3.85 -16.42 2.85
C PRO A 2 2.55 -15.70 3.21
N THR A 3 2.01 -15.97 4.40
CA THR A 3 0.77 -15.35 4.90
C THR A 3 0.99 -13.99 5.59
N ALA A 4 2.25 -13.58 5.77
CA ALA A 4 2.64 -12.30 6.34
C ALA A 4 3.54 -11.54 5.35
N ALA A 5 3.47 -10.21 5.39
CA ALA A 5 4.30 -9.30 4.58
C ALA A 5 5.74 -9.21 5.13
N ASP A 6 6.42 -10.35 5.22
CA ASP A 6 7.80 -10.47 5.71
C ASP A 6 8.74 -10.86 4.55
N PRO A 7 9.77 -10.05 4.25
CA PRO A 7 10.72 -10.34 3.17
C PRO A 7 11.48 -11.66 3.35
N ALA A 8 11.85 -12.05 4.57
CA ALA A 8 12.57 -13.29 4.83
C ALA A 8 11.68 -14.53 4.61
N LEU A 9 10.40 -14.46 4.98
CA LEU A 9 9.43 -15.50 4.64
C LEU A 9 9.20 -15.57 3.12
N GLN A 10 9.21 -14.44 2.42
CA GLN A 10 9.10 -14.41 0.96
C GLN A 10 10.33 -15.03 0.30
N VAL A 11 11.54 -14.79 0.82
CA VAL A 11 12.76 -15.45 0.37
C VAL A 11 12.64 -16.96 0.50
N ARG A 12 12.23 -17.49 1.67
CA ARG A 12 12.03 -18.94 1.87
C ARG A 12 11.03 -19.53 0.88
N ALA A 13 9.92 -18.84 0.64
CA ALA A 13 8.93 -19.30 -0.32
C ALA A 13 9.49 -19.36 -1.75
N ILE A 14 10.36 -18.43 -2.15
CA ILE A 14 11.04 -18.47 -3.45
C ILE A 14 12.06 -19.61 -3.48
N GLU A 15 12.80 -19.86 -2.40
CA GLU A 15 13.72 -21.01 -2.30
C GLU A 15 13.01 -22.35 -2.48
N ASP A 16 11.83 -22.50 -1.87
CA ASP A 16 11.01 -23.70 -2.02
C ASP A 16 10.55 -23.89 -3.48
N LEU A 17 10.18 -22.80 -4.17
CA LEU A 17 9.81 -22.83 -5.59
C LEU A 17 11.00 -23.19 -6.49
N ILE A 18 12.21 -22.69 -6.16
CA ILE A 18 13.45 -23.10 -6.85
C ILE A 18 13.70 -24.59 -6.66
N ALA A 19 13.58 -25.10 -5.43
CA ALA A 19 13.77 -26.52 -5.13
C ALA A 19 12.75 -27.42 -5.86
N GLN A 20 11.52 -26.92 -6.04
CA GLN A 20 10.46 -27.59 -6.80
C GLN A 20 10.69 -27.53 -8.33
N LYS A 21 11.67 -26.75 -8.80
CA LYS A 21 12.00 -26.58 -10.23
C LYS A 21 10.79 -26.12 -11.06
N VAL A 22 10.05 -25.15 -10.54
CA VAL A 22 8.95 -24.52 -11.29
C VAL A 22 9.48 -23.80 -12.53
N ASP A 23 8.64 -23.63 -13.55
CA ASP A 23 9.03 -22.95 -14.79
C ASP A 23 9.12 -21.42 -14.62
N ILE A 24 8.21 -20.85 -13.82
CA ILE A 24 8.03 -19.41 -13.65
C ILE A 24 7.74 -19.07 -12.19
N ILE A 25 8.35 -17.99 -11.70
CA ILE A 25 8.04 -17.37 -10.40
C ILE A 25 7.51 -15.96 -10.67
N GLY A 26 6.25 -15.72 -10.30
CA GLY A 26 5.66 -14.40 -10.21
C GLY A 26 5.77 -13.85 -8.77
N VAL A 27 6.27 -12.62 -8.60
CA VAL A 27 6.48 -12.06 -7.26
C VAL A 27 6.23 -10.55 -7.19
N VAL A 28 5.55 -10.11 -6.13
CA VAL A 28 5.50 -8.70 -5.70
C VAL A 28 6.47 -8.55 -4.51
N PRO A 29 7.65 -7.92 -4.67
CA PRO A 29 8.66 -7.86 -3.63
C PRO A 29 8.23 -7.04 -2.40
N ASN A 30 8.21 -7.67 -1.21
CA ASN A 30 8.01 -6.94 0.05
C ASN A 30 9.19 -6.00 0.38
N ASP A 31 10.39 -6.40 -0.04
CA ASP A 31 11.58 -5.54 -0.09
C ASP A 31 12.41 -5.91 -1.32
N ALA A 32 12.53 -4.94 -2.24
CA ALA A 32 13.18 -5.14 -3.52
C ALA A 32 14.63 -5.64 -3.40
N ARG A 33 15.39 -5.14 -2.41
CA ARG A 33 16.82 -5.44 -2.24
C ARG A 33 17.03 -6.77 -1.53
N VAL A 34 16.23 -7.08 -0.53
CA VAL A 34 16.33 -8.35 0.22
C VAL A 34 16.06 -9.54 -0.70
N LEU A 35 15.19 -9.38 -1.69
CA LEU A 35 14.87 -10.45 -2.63
C LEU A 35 15.93 -10.66 -3.73
N GLU A 36 16.76 -9.65 -4.04
CA GLU A 36 17.74 -9.73 -5.15
C GLU A 36 18.58 -11.03 -5.14
N PRO A 37 19.15 -11.50 -4.01
CA PRO A 37 19.97 -12.71 -4.01
C PRO A 37 19.19 -14.00 -4.32
N VAL A 38 17.92 -14.11 -3.92
CA VAL A 38 17.10 -15.30 -4.22
C VAL A 38 16.55 -15.26 -5.64
N LEU A 39 16.22 -14.08 -6.16
CA LEU A 39 15.80 -13.92 -7.55
C LEU A 39 16.94 -14.23 -8.52
N LYS A 40 18.18 -13.81 -8.19
CA LYS A 40 19.38 -14.19 -8.93
C LYS A 40 19.54 -15.72 -8.99
N ARG A 41 19.37 -16.42 -7.87
CA ARG A 41 19.42 -17.90 -7.82
C ARG A 41 18.31 -18.54 -8.66
N ALA A 42 17.11 -17.98 -8.67
CA ALA A 42 16.02 -18.48 -9.51
C ALA A 42 16.39 -18.40 -11.00
N GLN A 43 16.92 -17.25 -11.45
CA GLN A 43 17.37 -17.10 -12.84
C GLN A 43 18.55 -18.03 -13.18
N GLU A 44 19.52 -18.19 -12.28
CA GLU A 44 20.64 -19.12 -12.45
C GLU A 44 20.17 -20.59 -12.55
N ALA A 45 19.03 -20.93 -11.93
CA ALA A 45 18.38 -22.23 -12.05
C ALA A 45 17.54 -22.40 -13.34
N GLY A 46 17.49 -21.38 -14.21
CA GLY A 46 16.74 -21.38 -15.47
C GLY A 46 15.26 -21.03 -15.32
N ILE A 47 14.83 -20.59 -14.13
CA ILE A 47 13.43 -20.24 -13.82
C ILE A 47 13.16 -18.80 -14.28
N LYS A 48 12.04 -18.57 -14.96
CA LYS A 48 11.64 -17.22 -15.36
C LYS A 48 11.09 -16.43 -14.20
N VAL A 49 11.62 -15.22 -13.98
CA VAL A 49 11.17 -14.34 -12.90
C VAL A 49 10.35 -13.20 -13.49
N ILE A 50 9.08 -13.11 -13.09
CA ILE A 50 8.19 -12.00 -13.43
C ILE A 50 7.88 -11.23 -12.16
N VAL A 51 8.01 -9.91 -12.21
CA VAL A 51 7.78 -9.05 -11.04
C VAL A 51 6.70 -8.00 -11.31
N HIS A 52 6.12 -7.51 -10.22
CA HIS A 52 5.14 -6.42 -10.20
C HIS A 52 5.35 -5.57 -8.93
N GLU A 53 4.98 -4.29 -8.98
CA GLU A 53 5.13 -3.27 -7.93
C GLU A 53 6.57 -2.95 -7.49
N SER A 54 7.55 -3.29 -8.33
CA SER A 54 8.97 -3.07 -8.05
C SER A 54 9.69 -2.59 -9.29
N PRO A 55 9.38 -1.37 -9.78
CA PRO A 55 9.93 -0.84 -11.02
C PRO A 55 11.47 -0.87 -11.00
N GLY A 56 12.05 -1.55 -11.98
CA GLY A 56 13.51 -1.70 -12.12
C GLY A 56 14.13 -2.78 -11.23
N GLN A 57 13.34 -3.74 -10.74
CA GLN A 57 13.83 -4.86 -9.95
C GLN A 57 14.95 -5.61 -10.66
N LYS A 58 16.07 -5.80 -9.97
CA LYS A 58 17.16 -6.65 -10.50
C LYS A 58 16.75 -8.11 -10.48
N TYR A 59 17.25 -8.85 -11.47
CA TYR A 59 17.04 -10.29 -11.65
C TYR A 59 15.59 -10.67 -11.96
N ALA A 60 14.84 -9.74 -12.57
CA ALA A 60 13.57 -10.02 -13.23
C ALA A 60 13.81 -10.23 -14.73
N ASP A 61 13.15 -11.22 -15.33
CA ASP A 61 13.05 -11.35 -16.78
C ASP A 61 12.04 -10.33 -17.33
N TRP A 62 10.97 -10.07 -16.58
CA TRP A 62 9.93 -9.08 -16.91
C TRP A 62 9.46 -8.35 -15.65
N ASP A 63 9.20 -7.06 -15.82
CA ASP A 63 8.64 -6.17 -14.82
C ASP A 63 7.49 -5.40 -15.46
N PHE A 64 6.31 -5.47 -14.86
CA PHE A 64 5.13 -4.80 -15.38
C PHE A 64 4.39 -4.08 -14.26
N GLU A 65 3.87 -2.89 -14.58
CA GLU A 65 3.06 -2.10 -13.67
C GLU A 65 1.68 -1.86 -14.26
N LEU A 66 0.65 -2.09 -13.45
CA LEU A 66 -0.73 -2.01 -13.90
C LEU A 66 -1.22 -0.56 -14.08
N VAL A 67 -0.47 0.41 -13.57
CA VAL A 67 -0.85 1.81 -13.51
C VAL A 67 0.34 2.71 -13.74
N ASP A 68 0.10 3.88 -14.34
CA ASP A 68 1.06 4.98 -14.24
C ASP A 68 1.20 5.38 -12.77
N ALA A 69 2.41 5.21 -12.24
CA ALA A 69 2.66 5.33 -10.80
C ALA A 69 2.32 6.74 -10.28
N SER A 70 2.68 7.78 -11.04
CA SER A 70 2.42 9.14 -10.62
C SER A 70 0.93 9.48 -10.68
N GLN A 71 0.28 9.15 -11.79
CA GLN A 71 -1.15 9.42 -11.97
C GLN A 71 -2.02 8.65 -10.98
N HIS A 72 -1.61 7.43 -10.59
CA HIS A 72 -2.30 6.65 -9.58
C HIS A 72 -2.37 7.39 -8.24
N GLY A 73 -1.22 7.86 -7.73
CA GLY A 73 -1.16 8.63 -6.48
C GLY A 73 -1.97 9.94 -6.57
N VAL A 74 -1.83 10.67 -7.68
CA VAL A 74 -2.56 11.93 -7.93
C VAL A 74 -4.07 11.71 -7.90
N ASN A 75 -4.57 10.67 -8.57
CA ASN A 75 -6.00 10.39 -8.63
C ASN A 75 -6.57 10.04 -7.25
N HIS A 76 -5.84 9.29 -6.43
CA HIS A 76 -6.24 9.00 -5.06
C HIS A 76 -6.24 10.26 -4.17
N MET A 77 -5.26 11.16 -4.35
CA MET A 77 -5.26 12.44 -3.63
C MET A 77 -6.45 13.31 -4.04
N LYS A 78 -6.79 13.40 -5.33
CA LYS A 78 -7.98 14.13 -5.79
C LYS A 78 -9.26 13.61 -5.16
N ALA A 79 -9.42 12.28 -5.11
CA ALA A 79 -10.58 11.65 -4.48
C ALA A 79 -10.64 11.94 -2.97
N LEU A 80 -9.50 11.86 -2.28
CA LEU A 80 -9.42 12.21 -0.86
C LEU A 80 -9.76 13.68 -0.62
N ALA A 81 -9.17 14.60 -1.39
CA ALA A 81 -9.43 16.03 -1.28
C ALA A 81 -10.90 16.35 -1.51
N ALA A 82 -11.53 15.79 -2.55
CA ALA A 82 -12.95 15.97 -2.82
C ALA A 82 -13.82 15.52 -1.63
N CYS A 83 -13.53 14.35 -1.05
CA CYS A 83 -14.25 13.85 0.12
C CYS A 83 -14.04 14.74 1.36
N MET A 84 -12.80 15.20 1.58
CA MET A 84 -12.44 16.11 2.68
C MET A 84 -12.89 17.56 2.46
N LYS A 85 -13.50 17.87 1.32
CA LYS A 85 -13.82 19.24 0.89
C LYS A 85 -12.58 20.15 0.91
N GLU A 86 -11.46 19.59 0.48
CA GLU A 86 -10.16 20.24 0.28
C GLU A 86 -9.54 20.87 1.55
N GLN A 87 -9.94 20.42 2.74
CA GLN A 87 -9.44 20.95 4.01
C GLN A 87 -9.26 19.90 5.10
N GLY A 88 -8.36 20.18 6.04
CA GLY A 88 -8.17 19.39 7.26
C GLY A 88 -7.02 18.39 7.20
N LYS A 89 -6.87 17.61 8.27
CA LYS A 89 -5.71 16.71 8.44
C LYS A 89 -5.95 15.35 7.83
N TYR A 90 -4.92 14.78 7.21
CA TYR A 90 -4.95 13.41 6.72
C TYR A 90 -3.66 12.66 7.04
N ALA A 91 -3.74 11.33 7.12
CA ALA A 91 -2.58 10.44 7.26
C ALA A 91 -2.37 9.60 5.99
N VAL A 92 -1.14 9.10 5.80
CA VAL A 92 -0.78 8.25 4.65
C VAL A 92 -0.26 6.90 5.12
N TYR A 93 -0.88 5.82 4.63
CA TYR A 93 -0.38 4.46 4.82
C TYR A 93 0.25 3.95 3.53
N VAL A 94 1.28 3.14 3.68
CA VAL A 94 1.89 2.32 2.63
C VAL A 94 1.98 0.89 3.12
N GLY A 95 2.03 -0.09 2.21
CA GLY A 95 2.19 -1.49 2.58
C GLY A 95 3.42 -1.73 3.46
N SER A 96 4.58 -1.31 2.97
CA SER A 96 5.83 -1.14 3.72
C SER A 96 6.58 0.07 3.19
N LEU A 97 7.48 0.62 4.00
CA LEU A 97 8.37 1.72 3.61
C LEU A 97 9.42 1.31 2.56
N THR A 98 9.51 0.01 2.26
CA THR A 98 10.50 -0.58 1.35
C THR A 98 9.91 -1.02 0.01
N VAL A 99 8.59 -0.97 -0.16
CA VAL A 99 7.92 -1.30 -1.44
C VAL A 99 8.01 -0.08 -2.36
N PRO A 100 8.78 -0.13 -3.47
CA PRO A 100 9.08 1.05 -4.25
C PRO A 100 7.83 1.74 -4.80
N LEU A 101 6.89 0.96 -5.34
CA LEU A 101 5.72 1.54 -6.00
C LEU A 101 4.77 2.23 -5.01
N HIS A 102 4.59 1.70 -3.80
CA HIS A 102 3.84 2.34 -2.73
C HIS A 102 4.45 3.70 -2.31
N ILE A 103 5.78 3.78 -2.28
CA ILE A 103 6.49 5.03 -2.02
C ILE A 103 6.24 6.02 -3.15
N THR A 104 6.35 5.60 -4.41
CA THR A 104 6.07 6.46 -5.57
C THR A 104 4.64 6.99 -5.59
N TRP A 105 3.65 6.13 -5.31
CA TRP A 105 2.24 6.54 -5.23
C TRP A 105 2.00 7.56 -4.12
N SER A 106 2.52 7.29 -2.92
CA SER A 106 2.37 8.20 -1.77
C SER A 106 3.08 9.53 -1.98
N ASP A 107 4.29 9.55 -2.52
CA ASP A 107 5.02 10.79 -2.82
C ASP A 107 4.31 11.62 -3.89
N SER A 108 3.82 10.98 -4.95
CA SER A 108 3.04 11.66 -5.99
C SER A 108 1.77 12.29 -5.43
N ALA A 109 1.06 11.57 -4.56
CA ALA A 109 -0.12 12.06 -3.87
C ALA A 109 0.17 13.27 -2.96
N ILE A 110 1.22 13.17 -2.12
CA ILE A 110 1.62 14.23 -1.18
C ILE A 110 2.10 15.48 -1.93
N ASN A 111 2.92 15.31 -2.98
CA ASN A 111 3.40 16.42 -3.78
C ASN A 111 2.26 17.14 -4.50
N TYR A 112 1.29 16.40 -5.03
CA TYR A 112 0.09 16.97 -5.63
C TYR A 112 -0.74 17.76 -4.60
N GLN A 113 -0.94 17.21 -3.41
CA GLN A 113 -1.64 17.89 -2.32
C GLN A 113 -1.01 19.24 -1.97
N LYS A 114 0.32 19.27 -1.79
CA LYS A 114 1.04 20.51 -1.44
C LYS A 114 0.89 21.61 -2.48
N GLN A 115 0.75 21.25 -3.76
CA GLN A 115 0.62 22.21 -4.86
C GLN A 115 -0.82 22.69 -5.06
N HIS A 116 -1.82 21.86 -4.77
CA HIS A 116 -3.21 22.12 -5.17
C HIS A 116 -4.20 22.29 -4.01
N TYR A 117 -3.91 21.76 -2.82
CA TYR A 117 -4.81 21.77 -1.67
C TYR A 117 -4.11 22.29 -0.41
N PRO A 118 -3.73 23.58 -0.34
CA PRO A 118 -2.93 24.13 0.75
C PRO A 118 -3.63 24.11 2.12
N ASN A 119 -4.95 23.93 2.16
CA ASN A 119 -5.73 23.81 3.39
C ASN A 119 -5.78 22.37 3.94
N MET A 120 -5.24 21.40 3.22
CA MET A 120 -5.02 20.04 3.70
C MET A 120 -3.63 19.91 4.33
N GLN A 121 -3.53 19.08 5.38
CA GLN A 121 -2.27 18.87 6.09
C GLN A 121 -2.00 17.38 6.32
N LEU A 122 -0.87 16.88 5.82
CA LEU A 122 -0.37 15.56 6.19
C LEU A 122 0.05 15.56 7.67
N VAL A 123 -0.41 14.56 8.44
CA VAL A 123 0.03 14.34 9.81
C VAL A 123 1.05 13.21 9.90
N GLY A 124 2.16 13.49 10.59
CA GLY A 124 3.25 12.52 10.76
C GLY A 124 3.95 12.15 9.46
N ASP A 125 4.74 11.08 9.54
CA ASP A 125 5.36 10.44 8.38
C ASP A 125 4.44 9.37 7.78
N LYS A 126 4.86 8.74 6.69
CA LYS A 126 4.16 7.58 6.11
C LYS A 126 4.18 6.41 7.10
N PHE A 127 3.06 5.71 7.25
CA PHE A 127 2.96 4.53 8.11
C PHE A 127 3.02 3.24 7.27
N GLY A 128 3.98 2.37 7.54
CA GLY A 128 4.13 1.05 6.92
C GLY A 128 3.18 0.00 7.50
N VAL A 129 1.87 0.22 7.42
CA VAL A 129 0.84 -0.64 8.02
C VAL A 129 -0.16 -1.18 7.01
N GLY A 130 -0.03 -0.80 5.73
CA GLY A 130 -1.01 -1.05 4.67
C GLY A 130 -1.20 -2.52 4.27
N GLU A 131 -0.29 -3.41 4.67
CA GLU A 131 -0.44 -4.87 4.47
C GLU A 131 -0.99 -5.61 5.69
N SER A 132 -1.27 -4.91 6.78
CA SER A 132 -1.78 -5.50 8.02
C SER A 132 -3.09 -4.85 8.43
N LEU A 133 -4.16 -5.65 8.45
CA LEU A 133 -5.48 -5.19 8.86
C LEU A 133 -5.46 -4.66 10.30
N ASP A 134 -4.88 -5.43 11.23
CA ASP A 134 -4.88 -5.11 12.66
C ASP A 134 -4.00 -3.90 12.97
N ASP A 135 -2.85 -3.77 12.30
CA ASP A 135 -1.99 -2.60 12.46
C ASP A 135 -2.66 -1.35 11.88
N SER A 136 -3.30 -1.47 10.72
CA SER A 136 -4.09 -0.38 10.13
C SER A 136 -5.23 0.07 11.04
N VAL A 137 -5.96 -0.87 11.67
CA VAL A 137 -7.00 -0.55 12.66
C VAL A 137 -6.41 0.17 13.87
N ARG A 138 -5.32 -0.35 14.44
CA ARG A 138 -4.67 0.22 15.62
C ARG A 138 -4.16 1.64 15.34
N THR A 139 -3.38 1.82 14.27
CA THR A 139 -2.85 3.11 13.87
C THR A 139 -3.97 4.11 13.57
N THR A 140 -5.06 3.70 12.94
CA THR A 140 -6.19 4.61 12.68
C THR A 140 -6.87 5.07 13.99
N ASN A 141 -7.03 4.16 14.96
CA ASN A 141 -7.55 4.53 16.28
C ASN A 141 -6.63 5.53 17.01
N ASP A 142 -5.32 5.28 16.99
CA ASP A 142 -4.33 6.17 17.61
C ASP A 142 -4.34 7.55 16.97
N LEU A 143 -4.43 7.61 15.62
CA LEU A 143 -4.52 8.87 14.89
C LEU A 143 -5.82 9.62 15.20
N MET A 144 -6.97 8.94 15.27
CA MET A 144 -8.25 9.58 15.64
C MET A 144 -8.24 10.11 17.07
N ALA A 145 -7.52 9.46 17.99
CA ALA A 145 -7.36 9.93 19.37
C ALA A 145 -6.39 11.12 19.45
N LYS A 146 -5.27 11.06 18.73
CA LYS A 146 -4.23 12.10 18.72
C LYS A 146 -4.63 13.35 17.94
N TYR A 147 -5.40 13.19 16.88
CA TYR A 147 -5.84 14.26 15.98
C TYR A 147 -7.38 14.26 15.92
N PRO A 148 -8.06 14.95 16.87
CA PRO A 148 -9.52 15.05 16.86
C PRO A 148 -10.10 15.66 15.59
N ASP A 149 -9.29 16.45 14.87
CA ASP A 149 -9.58 17.10 13.59
C ASP A 149 -9.08 16.32 12.36
N LEU A 150 -8.73 15.04 12.51
CA LEU A 150 -8.46 14.14 11.40
C LEU A 150 -9.70 14.04 10.49
N LYS A 151 -9.48 14.21 9.19
CA LYS A 151 -10.52 14.18 8.14
C LYS A 151 -10.25 13.13 7.07
N GLY A 152 -9.04 12.59 6.98
CA GLY A 152 -8.69 11.65 5.92
C GLY A 152 -7.65 10.60 6.31
N VAL A 153 -7.76 9.42 5.69
CA VAL A 153 -6.70 8.43 5.58
C VAL A 153 -6.55 8.06 4.12
N LEU A 154 -5.36 8.28 3.58
CA LEU A 154 -4.95 7.81 2.26
C LEU A 154 -4.13 6.55 2.45
N ALA A 155 -4.58 5.40 1.99
CA ALA A 155 -3.91 4.14 2.27
C ALA A 155 -3.54 3.39 0.99
N PHE A 156 -2.23 3.19 0.79
CA PHE A 156 -1.69 2.28 -0.21
C PHE A 156 -1.29 0.96 0.47
N GLY A 157 -1.54 -0.15 -0.20
CA GLY A 157 -1.50 -1.50 0.37
C GLY A 157 -2.90 -2.02 0.69
N SER A 158 -3.16 -3.26 0.32
CA SER A 158 -4.53 -3.79 0.14
C SER A 158 -5.37 -3.85 1.44
N GLN A 159 -4.72 -4.00 2.59
CA GLN A 159 -5.36 -4.09 3.89
C GLN A 159 -5.53 -2.72 4.56
N GLY A 160 -4.76 -1.73 4.13
CA GLY A 160 -4.75 -0.37 4.67
C GLY A 160 -6.13 0.29 4.66
N PRO A 161 -6.77 0.45 3.49
CA PRO A 161 -8.11 1.03 3.38
C PRO A 161 -9.16 0.24 4.18
N ILE A 162 -9.03 -1.07 4.22
CA ILE A 162 -9.98 -1.94 4.93
C ILE A 162 -9.86 -1.75 6.44
N GLY A 163 -8.63 -1.76 6.97
CA GLY A 163 -8.38 -1.57 8.40
C GLY A 163 -8.76 -0.17 8.86
N ALA A 164 -8.36 0.86 8.09
CA ALA A 164 -8.75 2.24 8.37
C ALA A 164 -10.28 2.43 8.31
N GLY A 165 -10.93 1.91 7.26
CA GLY A 165 -12.39 1.97 7.12
C GLY A 165 -13.12 1.28 8.27
N ARG A 166 -12.65 0.11 8.73
CA ARG A 166 -13.22 -0.56 9.91
C ARG A 166 -13.06 0.25 11.19
N ALA A 167 -11.89 0.85 11.42
CA ALA A 167 -11.66 1.68 12.59
C ALA A 167 -12.59 2.91 12.60
N VAL A 168 -12.72 3.60 11.46
CA VAL A 168 -13.63 4.75 11.30
C VAL A 168 -15.08 4.34 11.53
N LEU A 169 -15.53 3.25 10.90
CA LEU A 169 -16.89 2.73 11.05
C LEU A 169 -17.21 2.36 12.51
N ASN A 170 -16.30 1.65 13.19
CA ASN A 170 -16.50 1.22 14.57
C ASN A 170 -16.56 2.39 15.56
N ARG A 171 -15.97 3.54 15.20
CA ARG A 171 -16.06 4.78 15.98
C ARG A 171 -17.26 5.66 15.60
N GLY A 172 -18.11 5.21 14.66
CA GLY A 172 -19.24 5.98 14.17
C GLY A 172 -18.84 7.24 13.40
N LYS A 173 -17.62 7.29 12.85
CA LYS A 173 -17.06 8.47 12.17
C LYS A 173 -17.09 8.39 10.64
N SER A 174 -17.90 7.49 10.07
CA SER A 174 -17.97 7.31 8.61
C SER A 174 -18.33 8.57 7.83
N ASN A 175 -19.10 9.48 8.44
CA ASN A 175 -19.46 10.77 7.84
C ASN A 175 -18.39 11.87 8.04
N ASP A 176 -17.40 11.63 8.90
CA ASP A 176 -16.44 12.65 9.35
C ASP A 176 -15.03 12.43 8.81
N ILE A 177 -14.68 11.17 8.51
CA ILE A 177 -13.33 10.76 8.10
C ILE A 177 -13.40 9.97 6.80
N CYS A 178 -12.79 10.51 5.76
CA CYS A 178 -12.64 9.88 4.46
C CYS A 178 -11.54 8.82 4.49
N VAL A 179 -11.79 7.64 3.93
CA VAL A 179 -10.76 6.61 3.73
C VAL A 179 -10.68 6.29 2.25
N ILE A 180 -9.54 6.56 1.63
CA ILE A 180 -9.33 6.37 0.19
C ILE A 180 -8.09 5.51 -0.04
N GLY A 181 -8.21 4.52 -0.92
CA GLY A 181 -7.12 3.65 -1.32
C GLY A 181 -7.57 2.42 -2.09
N PRO A 182 -6.64 1.70 -2.75
CA PRO A 182 -6.96 0.48 -3.46
C PRO A 182 -7.18 -0.71 -2.51
N PHE A 183 -8.18 -1.53 -2.78
CA PHE A 183 -8.46 -2.76 -2.03
C PHE A 183 -9.09 -3.82 -2.94
N SER A 184 -9.03 -5.09 -2.55
CA SER A 184 -9.72 -6.16 -3.25
C SER A 184 -11.24 -6.02 -3.08
N PRO A 185 -12.05 -5.96 -4.16
CA PRO A 185 -13.50 -5.80 -4.05
C PRO A 185 -14.17 -6.80 -3.10
N GLY A 186 -13.74 -8.07 -3.15
CA GLY A 186 -14.29 -9.12 -2.28
C GLY A 186 -14.04 -8.89 -0.78
N GLN A 187 -12.98 -8.16 -0.42
CA GLN A 187 -12.64 -7.86 0.97
C GLN A 187 -13.23 -6.53 1.46
N GLY A 188 -13.47 -5.57 0.55
CA GLY A 188 -13.92 -4.22 0.91
C GLY A 188 -15.37 -3.87 0.56
N ALA A 189 -16.09 -4.71 -0.20
CA ALA A 189 -17.44 -4.40 -0.67
C ALA A 189 -18.42 -3.98 0.44
N SER A 190 -18.36 -4.64 1.61
CA SER A 190 -19.25 -4.28 2.73
C SER A 190 -18.98 -2.89 3.29
N LEU A 191 -17.75 -2.37 3.18
CA LEU A 191 -17.39 -1.04 3.67
C LEU A 191 -17.92 0.06 2.73
N VAL A 192 -17.90 -0.19 1.41
CA VAL A 192 -18.45 0.73 0.41
C VAL A 192 -19.97 0.87 0.55
N ASN A 193 -20.68 -0.23 0.83
CA ASN A 193 -22.14 -0.23 0.91
C ASN A 193 -22.70 0.31 2.24
N ARG A 194 -21.85 0.55 3.24
CA ARG A 194 -22.26 0.91 4.61
C ARG A 194 -21.78 2.29 5.06
N GLY A 195 -20.92 2.94 4.27
CA GLY A 195 -20.52 4.35 4.43
C GLY A 195 -21.40 5.23 3.56
#